data_AF-A0A9E6AJJ4-F1
#
_entry.id   AF-A0A9E6AJJ4-F1
#
_cell.length_a   1.000
_cell.length_b   1.000
_cell.length_c   1.000
_cell.angle_alpha   90.00
_cell.angle_beta   90.00
_cell.angle_gamma   90.00
#
_symmetry.space_group_name_H-M   'P 1'
#
loop_
_entity.id
_entity.type
_entity.pdbx_description
1 polymer ?
#
loop_
_entity_poly.entity_id
_entity_poly.type
_entity_poly.pdbx_seq_one_letter_code
_entity_poly.pdbx_strand_id
1 'polypeptide(L)'
;MSRILRSPFWLWGGLLCSALSCEPEREVASLLDSLRVMAVQKDRPYARPGDSVSLQILWNDGRRNNEAPARDVQIAWVSGCHNPASELYALCFAQLAMLAQTATGADAGTAPPSGAPLGFPTPLGFPKLQCSSTSGGGCPSLGFFAPAPAGPSSFDFQIPAEIIAVRPPPNDPTLPPWGLSYVFFAICAGELELDTSGESFPLRCRDASSGKLLGSDDFVAGYSAVYSYDEPIVLNTNPRVDGVEFGDISYLPAEWGQGTLCLGASCVPDAEQNAPALPEDPCSDPGVVCIDRCESDDCEQIPVLALVDSSQAQTDSVLAAQLGQQLSEQMWVNYYADGGEFESGTRLLSDAQRGWNEDHGDQFTAPAEPGWVNIWAISHDSRGGTDWARIRVYVR
;
A
#
# COMPACT_ATOMS: atom_id res chain seq x y z
N MET A 1 50.07 19.29 -71.03
CA MET A 1 49.48 20.64 -71.19
C MET A 1 48.12 20.59 -70.50
N SER A 2 48.03 21.13 -69.29
CA SER A 2 47.29 22.38 -68.98
C SER A 2 45.76 22.21 -69.01
N ARG A 3 44.89 22.69 -68.10
CA ARG A 3 44.86 23.09 -66.67
C ARG A 3 43.44 23.70 -66.46
N ILE A 4 42.80 23.57 -65.27
CA ILE A 4 41.80 24.52 -64.66
C ILE A 4 40.33 24.32 -65.17
N LEU A 5 39.21 24.22 -64.39
CA LEU A 5 38.65 24.88 -63.18
C LEU A 5 37.65 23.95 -62.43
N ARG A 6 37.69 23.83 -61.08
CA ARG A 6 36.79 24.40 -60.01
C ARG A 6 35.30 24.02 -60.15
N SER A 7 34.53 23.51 -59.17
CA SER A 7 34.52 23.68 -57.70
C SER A 7 33.65 22.59 -57.01
N PRO A 8 33.65 22.49 -55.67
CA PRO A 8 33.07 21.39 -54.88
C PRO A 8 31.66 21.70 -54.37
N PHE A 9 30.82 20.67 -54.20
CA PHE A 9 29.61 20.76 -53.39
C PHE A 9 29.76 19.85 -52.16
N TRP A 10 29.89 20.53 -51.02
CA TRP A 10 29.69 19.98 -49.69
C TRP A 10 28.22 19.59 -49.50
N LEU A 11 27.96 18.39 -49.01
CA LEU A 11 26.73 18.08 -48.25
C LEU A 11 27.10 17.06 -47.16
N TRP A 12 27.44 17.66 -46.01
CA TRP A 12 27.21 17.20 -44.65
C TRP A 12 26.44 15.88 -44.51
N GLY A 13 27.17 14.78 -44.30
CA GLY A 13 26.64 13.58 -43.66
C GLY A 13 26.56 13.83 -42.15
N GLY A 14 25.39 14.24 -41.68
CA GLY A 14 25.10 14.46 -40.27
C GLY A 14 25.28 13.17 -39.47
N LEU A 15 26.22 13.21 -38.54
CA LEU A 15 26.42 12.23 -37.48
C LEU A 15 25.20 12.29 -36.55
N LEU A 16 24.24 11.39 -36.74
CA LEU A 16 23.14 11.14 -35.81
C LEU A 16 23.75 10.43 -34.58
N CYS A 17 24.23 11.20 -33.61
CA CYS A 17 24.53 10.65 -32.29
C CYS A 17 23.21 10.25 -31.66
N SER A 18 22.98 8.94 -31.62
CA SER A 18 22.00 8.26 -30.80
C SER A 18 22.02 8.86 -29.40
N ALA A 19 20.96 9.60 -29.06
CA ALA A 19 20.63 9.87 -27.67
C ALA A 19 20.37 8.50 -27.04
N LEU A 20 21.40 7.97 -26.36
CA LEU A 20 21.24 6.91 -25.38
C LEU A 20 20.27 7.48 -24.35
N SER A 21 19.01 7.07 -24.48
CA SER A 21 18.05 7.16 -23.40
C SER A 21 18.67 6.38 -22.25
N CYS A 22 19.22 7.08 -21.26
CA CYS A 22 19.23 6.55 -19.90
C CYS A 22 17.74 6.40 -19.55
N GLU A 23 17.15 5.28 -19.93
CA GLU A 23 16.01 4.77 -19.19
C GLU A 23 16.60 4.52 -17.80
N PRO A 24 16.19 5.27 -16.76
CA PRO A 24 16.64 4.97 -15.41
C PRO A 24 16.41 3.49 -15.19
N GLU A 25 17.41 2.78 -14.64
CA GLU A 25 17.26 1.38 -14.21
C GLU A 25 15.86 1.25 -13.62
N ARG A 26 15.03 0.41 -14.25
CA ARG A 26 13.67 0.17 -13.76
C ARG A 26 13.84 -0.33 -12.34
N GLU A 27 13.51 0.51 -11.36
CA GLU A 27 13.19 0.02 -10.03
C GLU A 27 12.14 -1.06 -10.25
N VAL A 28 12.55 -2.32 -10.05
CA VAL A 28 11.66 -3.46 -10.24
C VAL A 28 10.60 -3.27 -9.17
N ALA A 29 9.39 -2.87 -9.60
CA ALA A 29 8.35 -2.42 -8.67
C ALA A 29 7.94 -3.50 -7.66
N SER A 30 8.33 -4.77 -7.85
CA SER A 30 8.12 -5.88 -6.93
C SER A 30 9.22 -6.08 -5.89
N LEU A 31 10.44 -5.56 -6.09
CA LEU A 31 11.51 -5.66 -5.09
C LEU A 31 11.28 -4.64 -3.96
N LEU A 32 11.44 -5.10 -2.72
CA LEU A 32 11.37 -4.29 -1.51
C LEU A 32 12.77 -4.16 -0.92
N ASP A 33 13.49 -3.11 -1.30
CA ASP A 33 14.85 -2.78 -0.82
C ASP A 33 14.88 -1.59 0.16
N SER A 34 13.71 -1.00 0.42
CA SER A 34 13.48 0.20 1.22
C SER A 34 12.17 0.11 2.00
N LEU A 35 11.87 1.12 2.82
CA LEU A 35 10.60 1.17 3.53
C LEU A 35 9.44 1.32 2.55
N ARG A 36 8.50 0.37 2.56
CA ARG A 36 7.38 0.36 1.63
C ARG A 36 6.09 -0.09 2.25
N VAL A 37 5.01 0.59 1.86
CA VAL A 37 3.63 0.14 2.08
C VAL A 37 3.20 -0.62 0.83
N MET A 38 2.83 -1.89 1.02
CA MET A 38 2.37 -2.73 -0.08
C MET A 38 0.84 -2.71 -0.21
N ALA A 39 0.12 -2.66 0.91
CA ALA A 39 -1.34 -2.68 0.92
C ALA A 39 -1.94 -2.03 2.17
N VAL A 40 -3.20 -1.60 2.04
CA VAL A 40 -4.06 -1.25 3.18
C VAL A 40 -5.37 -2.01 3.04
N GLN A 41 -5.57 -3.02 3.88
CA GLN A 41 -6.84 -3.75 3.96
C GLN A 41 -7.82 -2.96 4.81
N LYS A 42 -9.08 -2.93 4.37
CA LYS A 42 -10.22 -2.43 5.13
C LYS A 42 -11.09 -3.62 5.44
N ASP A 43 -11.53 -3.82 6.68
CA ASP A 43 -12.49 -4.89 6.99
C ASP A 43 -13.81 -4.74 6.20
N ARG A 44 -14.16 -3.50 5.86
CA ARG A 44 -15.27 -3.08 5.02
C ARG A 44 -14.77 -2.15 3.92
N PRO A 45 -14.47 -2.65 2.70
CA PRO A 45 -14.01 -1.80 1.60
C PRO A 45 -15.00 -0.68 1.28
N TYR A 46 -16.29 -1.02 1.31
CA TYR A 46 -17.43 -0.10 1.40
C TYR A 46 -18.18 -0.32 2.72
N ALA A 47 -18.62 0.76 3.34
CA ALA A 47 -19.25 0.76 4.65
C ALA A 47 -20.66 1.37 4.61
N ARG A 48 -21.44 1.21 5.67
CA ARG A 48 -22.71 1.94 5.85
C ARG A 48 -22.51 3.17 6.74
N PRO A 49 -23.39 4.17 6.66
CA PRO A 49 -23.42 5.24 7.64
C PRO A 49 -23.53 4.69 9.07
N GLY A 50 -22.65 5.12 9.96
CA GLY A 50 -22.58 4.66 11.35
C GLY A 50 -21.78 3.37 11.58
N ASP A 51 -21.27 2.72 10.53
CA ASP A 51 -20.38 1.56 10.70
C ASP A 51 -19.05 1.97 11.31
N SER A 52 -18.50 1.07 12.13
CA SER A 52 -17.07 1.08 12.47
C SER A 52 -16.30 0.46 11.31
N VAL A 53 -15.15 1.00 10.95
CA VAL A 53 -14.28 0.42 9.91
C VAL A 53 -12.88 0.30 10.47
N SER A 54 -12.29 -0.87 10.25
CA SER A 54 -10.96 -1.25 10.72
C SER A 54 -10.02 -1.31 9.51
N LEU A 55 -8.87 -0.64 9.60
CA LEU A 55 -7.83 -0.65 8.59
C LEU A 55 -6.62 -1.40 9.12
N GLN A 56 -5.93 -2.11 8.22
CA GLN A 56 -4.68 -2.80 8.48
C GLN A 56 -3.69 -2.46 7.36
N ILE A 57 -2.52 -1.95 7.72
CA ILE A 57 -1.44 -1.69 6.75
C ILE A 57 -0.48 -2.88 6.69
N LEU A 58 -0.17 -3.31 5.47
CA LEU A 58 0.92 -4.22 5.17
C LEU A 58 2.09 -3.40 4.65
N TRP A 59 3.22 -3.53 5.33
CA TRP A 59 4.45 -2.82 5.01
C TRP A 59 5.66 -3.71 5.25
N ASN A 60 6.79 -3.34 4.69
CA ASN A 60 8.08 -3.96 4.95
C ASN A 60 9.18 -2.90 4.90
N ASP A 61 10.23 -3.07 5.71
CA ASP A 61 11.48 -2.32 5.57
C ASP A 61 12.51 -3.21 4.88
N GLY A 62 12.62 -3.01 3.57
CA GLY A 62 13.46 -3.82 2.69
C GLY A 62 14.96 -3.63 2.83
N ARG A 63 15.42 -2.71 3.68
CA ARG A 63 16.85 -2.49 3.90
C ARG A 63 17.46 -3.67 4.63
N ARG A 64 17.86 -4.68 3.85
CA ARG A 64 18.58 -5.88 4.25
C ARG A 64 20.00 -5.51 4.64
N ASN A 65 20.16 -4.99 5.84
CA ASN A 65 21.46 -4.90 6.44
C ASN A 65 21.54 -6.05 7.44
N ASN A 66 22.03 -7.22 7.02
CA ASN A 66 22.30 -8.36 7.91
C ASN A 66 23.21 -7.98 9.12
N GLU A 67 23.81 -6.79 9.08
CA GLU A 67 24.66 -6.23 10.14
C GLU A 67 24.04 -5.07 10.92
N ALA A 68 22.94 -4.46 10.45
CA ALA A 68 22.29 -3.37 11.17
C ALA A 68 21.05 -3.89 11.92
N PRO A 69 20.80 -3.44 13.16
CA PRO A 69 19.57 -3.77 13.85
C PRO A 69 18.37 -3.28 13.04
N ALA A 70 17.26 -4.02 13.12
CA ALA A 70 15.98 -3.58 12.59
C ALA A 70 15.71 -2.15 13.05
N ARG A 71 15.34 -1.28 12.11
CA ARG A 71 15.09 0.13 12.41
C ARG A 71 13.75 0.24 13.13
N ASP A 72 13.68 1.16 14.08
CA ASP A 72 12.39 1.47 14.68
C ASP A 72 11.54 2.21 13.65
N VAL A 73 10.36 1.67 13.39
CA VAL A 73 9.39 2.24 12.46
C VAL A 73 8.23 2.80 13.24
N GLN A 74 7.89 4.06 12.96
CA GLN A 74 6.71 4.74 13.48
C GLN A 74 5.62 4.74 12.42
N ILE A 75 4.41 4.40 12.84
CA ILE A 75 3.20 4.43 12.01
C ILE A 75 2.23 5.42 12.65
N ALA A 76 1.69 6.32 11.83
CA ALA A 76 0.61 7.20 12.24
C ALA A 76 -0.58 7.11 11.28
N TRP A 77 -1.77 7.30 11.86
CA TRP A 77 -3.06 7.30 11.17
C TRP A 77 -3.81 8.57 11.49
N VAL A 78 -4.45 9.17 10.48
CA VAL A 78 -5.26 10.37 10.63
C VAL A 78 -6.59 10.18 9.91
N SER A 79 -7.70 10.35 10.62
CA SER A 79 -9.06 10.28 10.06
C SER A 79 -9.84 11.55 10.34
N GLY A 80 -11.11 11.59 9.90
CA GLY A 80 -12.03 12.70 10.14
C GLY A 80 -12.19 13.65 8.94
N CYS A 81 -11.57 13.34 7.80
CA CYS A 81 -11.92 14.02 6.55
C CYS A 81 -13.06 13.29 5.87
N HIS A 82 -14.23 13.92 5.85
CA HIS A 82 -15.45 13.37 5.26
C HIS A 82 -15.95 14.32 4.17
N ASN A 83 -16.31 13.75 3.02
CA ASN A 83 -16.88 14.45 1.87
C ASN A 83 -16.15 15.76 1.50
N PRO A 84 -14.82 15.73 1.29
CA PRO A 84 -14.12 16.92 0.82
C PRO A 84 -14.70 17.37 -0.53
N ALA A 85 -14.63 18.67 -0.79
CA ALA A 85 -15.16 19.23 -2.03
C ALA A 85 -14.52 18.53 -3.25
N SER A 86 -15.35 18.25 -4.26
CA SER A 86 -14.94 17.51 -5.47
C SER A 86 -14.27 16.15 -5.19
N GLU A 87 -14.47 15.59 -3.99
CA GLU A 87 -13.87 14.32 -3.57
C GLU A 87 -12.34 14.32 -3.60
N LEU A 88 -11.71 15.49 -3.47
CA LEU A 88 -10.26 15.61 -3.54
C LEU A 88 -9.65 15.45 -2.15
N TYR A 89 -8.88 14.39 -1.93
CA TYR A 89 -8.18 14.14 -0.67
C TYR A 89 -7.28 15.32 -0.25
N ALA A 90 -6.68 16.04 -1.21
CA ALA A 90 -5.78 17.16 -0.91
C ALA A 90 -6.50 18.30 -0.16
N LEU A 91 -7.82 18.44 -0.33
CA LEU A 91 -8.61 19.43 0.41
C LEU A 91 -8.83 19.05 1.88
N CYS A 92 -8.45 17.83 2.28
CA CYS A 92 -8.38 17.43 3.68
C CYS A 92 -7.20 18.08 4.41
N PHE A 93 -6.10 18.43 3.74
CA PHE A 93 -4.88 18.88 4.42
C PHE A 93 -5.07 20.13 5.26
N ALA A 94 -5.90 21.08 4.81
CA ALA A 94 -6.26 22.24 5.62
C ALA A 94 -7.04 21.85 6.90
N GLN A 95 -7.95 20.88 6.80
CA GLN A 95 -8.66 20.34 7.95
C GLN A 95 -7.70 19.66 8.92
N LEU A 96 -6.77 18.85 8.40
CA LEU A 96 -5.78 18.16 9.22
C LEU A 96 -4.77 19.11 9.88
N ALA A 97 -4.35 20.17 9.19
CA ALA A 97 -3.43 21.17 9.74
C ALA A 97 -4.05 21.94 10.92
N MET A 98 -5.36 22.24 10.86
CA MET A 98 -6.07 22.81 12.01
C MET A 98 -6.02 21.86 13.22
N LEU A 99 -6.09 20.55 13.00
CA LEU A 99 -5.96 19.58 14.08
C LEU A 99 -4.57 19.55 14.68
N ALA A 100 -3.55 19.58 13.83
CA ALA A 100 -2.17 19.66 14.26
C ALA A 100 -1.93 20.91 15.12
N GLN A 101 -2.55 22.04 14.77
CA GLN A 101 -2.49 23.29 15.56
C GLN A 101 -3.21 23.13 16.92
N THR A 102 -4.42 22.57 16.93
CA THR A 102 -5.15 22.32 18.19
C THR A 102 -4.42 21.32 19.10
N ALA A 103 -3.78 20.30 18.52
CA ALA A 103 -3.03 19.28 19.24
C ALA A 103 -1.68 19.78 19.73
N THR A 104 -1.06 20.80 19.13
CA THR A 104 0.21 21.34 19.64
C THR A 104 0.02 22.37 20.74
N GLY A 105 -1.23 22.68 21.12
CA GLY A 105 -1.53 23.74 22.09
C GLY A 105 -1.13 25.14 21.60
N ALA A 106 -0.81 25.27 20.30
CA ALA A 106 -0.54 26.53 19.65
C ALA A 106 -1.87 27.28 19.46
N ASP A 107 -2.21 28.12 20.44
CA ASP A 107 -3.31 29.09 20.42
C ASP A 107 -4.72 28.52 20.11
N ALA A 108 -5.37 27.94 21.13
CA ALA A 108 -6.84 27.83 21.15
C ALA A 108 -7.58 29.20 21.27
N GLY A 109 -6.88 30.32 21.07
CA GLY A 109 -7.34 31.69 21.33
C GLY A 109 -7.77 32.50 20.11
N THR A 110 -7.46 32.06 18.90
CA THR A 110 -7.89 32.72 17.66
C THR A 110 -9.01 31.93 17.02
N ALA A 111 -10.22 32.47 17.07
CA ALA A 111 -11.34 31.97 16.29
C ALA A 111 -10.91 31.80 14.80
N PRO A 112 -11.41 30.77 14.09
CA PRO A 112 -11.08 30.57 12.69
C PRO A 112 -11.35 31.85 11.89
N PRO A 113 -10.51 32.19 10.90
CA PRO A 113 -10.68 33.40 10.11
C PRO A 113 -12.10 33.44 9.54
N SER A 114 -12.87 34.45 9.97
CA SER A 114 -14.22 34.73 9.52
C SER A 114 -14.19 35.10 8.03
N GLY A 115 -14.17 34.10 7.16
CA GLY A 115 -14.01 34.32 5.73
C GLY A 115 -13.83 33.05 4.90
N ALA A 116 -13.56 31.90 5.53
CA ALA A 116 -13.76 30.63 4.84
C ALA A 116 -15.26 30.50 4.52
N PRO A 117 -15.65 30.21 3.26
CA PRO A 117 -17.05 30.01 2.92
C PRO A 117 -17.57 28.80 3.71
N LEU A 118 -18.27 29.09 4.80
CA LEU A 118 -18.93 28.13 5.67
C LEU A 118 -20.13 27.54 4.95
N GLY A 119 -19.86 26.57 4.09
CA GLY A 119 -20.77 25.49 3.74
C GLY A 119 -20.43 24.19 4.48
N PHE A 120 -19.54 24.23 5.49
CA PHE A 120 -19.15 23.05 6.25
C PHE A 120 -20.20 22.77 7.33
N PRO A 121 -20.96 21.66 7.25
CA PRO A 121 -21.79 21.22 8.37
C PRO A 121 -20.89 20.96 9.59
N THR A 122 -21.45 21.18 10.78
CA THR A 122 -20.90 20.86 12.11
C THR A 122 -20.08 19.57 12.15
N PRO A 123 -19.07 19.45 13.03
CA PRO A 123 -18.04 18.42 12.92
C PRO A 123 -18.67 17.03 13.04
N LEU A 124 -18.69 16.34 11.90
CA LEU A 124 -19.00 14.93 11.77
C LEU A 124 -17.87 14.14 12.43
N GLY A 125 -17.95 13.99 13.76
CA GLY A 125 -16.91 13.34 14.55
C GLY A 125 -15.67 14.21 14.78
N PHE A 126 -15.03 13.99 15.93
CA PHE A 126 -13.69 14.52 16.15
C PHE A 126 -12.71 13.65 15.35
N PRO A 127 -11.80 14.26 14.60
CA PRO A 127 -10.79 13.52 13.89
C PRO A 127 -9.91 12.77 14.88
N LYS A 128 -9.64 11.51 14.55
CA LYS A 128 -8.82 10.63 15.35
C LYS A 128 -7.42 10.57 14.75
N LEU A 129 -6.44 10.81 15.61
CA LEU A 129 -5.02 10.73 15.30
C LEU A 129 -4.41 9.64 16.20
N GLN A 130 -3.78 8.64 15.59
CA GLN A 130 -3.16 7.50 16.28
C GLN A 130 -1.72 7.36 15.80
N CYS A 131 -0.80 7.05 16.70
CA CYS A 131 0.62 6.89 16.42
C CYS A 131 1.20 5.83 17.35
N SER A 132 2.18 5.11 16.84
CA SER A 132 2.72 3.91 17.44
C SER A 132 4.06 3.58 16.83
N SER A 133 4.96 3.02 17.64
CA SER A 133 6.30 2.56 17.26
C SER A 133 6.39 1.05 17.38
N THR A 134 7.16 0.44 16.50
CA THR A 134 7.46 -1.00 16.52
C THR A 134 8.22 -1.46 17.77
N SER A 135 8.99 -0.56 18.40
CA SER A 135 9.78 -0.86 19.61
C SER A 135 9.04 -0.58 20.92
N GLY A 136 7.76 -0.19 20.86
CA GLY A 136 6.97 0.17 22.04
C GLY A 136 7.32 1.52 22.67
N GLY A 137 8.22 2.30 22.04
CA GLY A 137 8.42 3.71 22.39
C GLY A 137 7.14 4.51 22.11
N GLY A 138 6.65 5.30 23.06
CA GLY A 138 5.57 6.25 22.76
C GLY A 138 6.05 7.29 21.73
N CYS A 139 5.17 7.79 20.85
CA CYS A 139 5.50 8.89 19.93
C CYS A 139 5.71 10.19 20.74
N PRO A 140 6.95 10.56 21.13
CA PRO A 140 7.18 11.54 22.19
C PRO A 140 6.95 12.97 21.71
N SER A 141 7.11 13.20 20.39
CA SER A 141 6.95 14.49 19.72
C SER A 141 5.49 14.92 19.55
N LEU A 142 4.54 13.99 19.64
CA LEU A 142 3.16 14.26 19.23
C LEU A 142 2.16 14.41 20.40
N GLY A 143 2.56 14.16 21.65
CA GLY A 143 1.95 14.68 22.89
C GLY A 143 0.48 14.33 23.26
N PHE A 144 -0.36 13.84 22.33
CA PHE A 144 -1.82 13.71 22.50
C PHE A 144 -2.37 12.30 22.18
N PHE A 145 -1.50 11.29 22.11
CA PHE A 145 -1.83 10.02 21.48
C PHE A 145 -2.34 9.00 22.48
N ALA A 146 -3.50 8.41 22.18
CA ALA A 146 -3.92 7.18 22.83
C ALA A 146 -3.05 6.02 22.29
N PRO A 147 -2.49 5.16 23.16
CA PRO A 147 -1.84 3.94 22.71
C PRO A 147 -2.83 3.09 21.92
N ALA A 148 -2.38 2.55 20.78
CA ALA A 148 -3.19 1.69 19.93
C ALA A 148 -3.57 0.39 20.67
N PRO A 149 -4.85 0.01 20.75
CA PRO A 149 -5.24 -1.27 21.34
C PRO A 149 -4.89 -2.49 20.46
N ALA A 150 -4.59 -2.28 19.17
CA ALA A 150 -4.45 -3.36 18.17
C ALA A 150 -3.10 -3.35 17.41
N GLY A 151 -2.04 -2.79 18.03
CA GLY A 151 -0.70 -2.70 17.44
C GLY A 151 -0.52 -1.53 16.47
N PRO A 152 0.72 -1.24 16.01
CA PRO A 152 0.98 -0.04 15.22
C PRO A 152 0.28 0.02 13.86
N SER A 153 0.08 -1.16 13.27
CA SER A 153 -0.33 -1.29 11.89
C SER A 153 -1.85 -1.30 11.68
N SER A 154 -2.66 -1.17 12.75
CA SER A 154 -4.12 -1.19 12.65
C SER A 154 -4.77 0.10 13.14
N PHE A 155 -5.93 0.43 12.56
CA PHE A 155 -6.64 1.66 12.89
C PHE A 155 -8.14 1.55 12.68
N ASP A 156 -8.90 1.86 13.74
CA ASP A 156 -10.36 1.90 13.69
C ASP A 156 -10.88 3.34 13.63
N PHE A 157 -11.90 3.57 12.82
CA PHE A 157 -12.67 4.81 12.83
C PHE A 157 -14.16 4.56 12.59
N GLN A 158 -14.98 5.57 12.90
CA GLN A 158 -16.42 5.52 12.72
C GLN A 158 -16.82 6.32 11.48
N ILE A 159 -17.68 5.73 10.66
CA ILE A 159 -18.33 6.42 9.54
C ILE A 159 -19.46 7.31 10.10
N PRO A 160 -19.51 8.61 9.79
CA PRO A 160 -20.62 9.46 10.21
C PRO A 160 -21.98 8.91 9.72
N ALA A 161 -22.98 8.90 10.60
CA ALA A 161 -24.32 8.38 10.30
C ALA A 161 -25.05 9.19 9.22
N GLU A 162 -24.65 10.44 9.03
CA GLU A 162 -25.19 11.40 8.09
C GLU A 162 -24.31 11.57 6.85
N ILE A 163 -23.25 10.77 6.68
CA ILE A 163 -22.25 10.95 5.62
C ILE A 163 -22.85 11.03 4.21
N ILE A 164 -23.96 10.34 3.95
CA ILE A 164 -24.69 10.40 2.68
C ILE A 164 -25.62 11.61 2.65
N ALA A 165 -26.37 11.84 3.73
CA ALA A 165 -27.42 12.86 3.81
C ALA A 165 -26.90 14.31 3.68
N VAL A 166 -25.65 14.57 4.04
CA VAL A 166 -25.03 15.90 3.93
C VAL A 166 -24.56 16.24 2.51
N ARG A 167 -24.64 15.30 1.56
CA ARG A 167 -24.21 15.53 0.18
C ARG A 167 -25.40 15.88 -0.71
N PRO A 168 -25.19 16.72 -1.74
CA PRO A 168 -26.14 16.81 -2.84
C PRO A 168 -26.35 15.42 -3.47
N PRO A 169 -27.57 15.10 -3.93
CA PRO A 169 -27.81 13.87 -4.66
C PRO A 169 -26.96 13.83 -5.94
N PRO A 170 -26.60 12.62 -6.44
CA PRO A 170 -25.88 12.48 -7.69
C PRO A 170 -26.62 13.14 -8.86
N ASN A 171 -25.88 13.72 -9.81
CA ASN A 171 -26.49 14.29 -11.02
C ASN A 171 -27.14 13.22 -11.90
N ASP A 172 -26.57 12.03 -11.91
CA ASP A 172 -27.13 10.86 -12.58
C ASP A 172 -28.01 10.09 -11.58
N PRO A 173 -29.34 10.03 -11.79
CA PRO A 173 -30.25 9.35 -10.86
C PRO A 173 -30.10 7.83 -10.85
N THR A 174 -29.33 7.23 -11.78
CA THR A 174 -29.05 5.79 -11.73
C THR A 174 -27.94 5.43 -10.75
N LEU A 175 -27.17 6.41 -10.29
CA LEU A 175 -26.13 6.21 -9.30
C LEU A 175 -26.73 6.27 -7.89
N PRO A 176 -26.44 5.28 -7.01
CA PRO A 176 -26.89 5.33 -5.63
C PRO A 176 -26.22 6.50 -4.91
N PRO A 177 -26.90 7.22 -4.01
CA PRO A 177 -26.25 8.20 -3.14
C PRO A 177 -25.12 7.56 -2.33
N TRP A 178 -24.01 8.27 -2.18
CA TRP A 178 -22.83 7.76 -1.46
C TRP A 178 -22.21 8.83 -0.58
N GLY A 179 -21.46 8.38 0.44
CA GLY A 179 -20.57 9.19 1.26
C GLY A 179 -19.12 8.78 1.03
N LEU A 180 -18.17 9.62 1.46
CA LEU A 180 -16.74 9.36 1.29
C LEU A 180 -15.97 9.81 2.53
N SER A 181 -15.17 8.89 3.07
CA SER A 181 -14.21 9.17 4.14
C SER A 181 -12.80 8.89 3.66
N TYR A 182 -11.87 9.77 4.04
CA TYR A 182 -10.43 9.53 3.86
C TYR A 182 -9.77 9.22 5.20
N VAL A 183 -8.98 8.16 5.20
CA VAL A 183 -8.04 7.83 6.29
C VAL A 183 -6.64 7.94 5.73
N PHE A 184 -5.85 8.84 6.30
CA PHE A 184 -4.46 9.05 5.94
C PHE A 184 -3.55 8.19 6.83
N PHE A 185 -2.41 7.80 6.29
CA PHE A 185 -1.38 7.11 7.04
C PHE A 185 0.01 7.63 6.70
N ALA A 186 0.94 7.40 7.62
CA ALA A 186 2.35 7.66 7.43
C ALA A 186 3.16 6.57 8.12
N ILE A 187 4.21 6.09 7.46
CA ILE A 187 5.20 5.16 8.01
C ILE A 187 6.57 5.81 7.88
N CYS A 188 7.36 5.79 8.96
CA CYS A 188 8.64 6.48 9.06
C CYS A 188 9.66 5.58 9.76
N ALA A 189 10.79 5.30 9.11
CA ALA A 189 11.94 4.62 9.70
C ALA A 189 12.83 5.61 10.48
N GLY A 190 12.20 6.32 11.42
CA GLY A 190 12.76 7.44 12.19
C GLY A 190 11.71 8.01 13.14
N GLU A 191 11.69 9.33 13.33
CA GLU A 191 10.70 10.03 14.16
C GLU A 191 9.68 10.80 13.31
N LEU A 192 8.40 10.54 13.57
CA LEU A 192 7.30 11.31 13.00
C LEU A 192 7.12 12.65 13.72
N GLU A 193 6.94 13.72 12.95
CA GLU A 193 6.66 15.07 13.41
C GLU A 193 5.44 15.65 12.67
N LEU A 194 4.63 16.45 13.36
CA LEU A 194 3.54 17.20 12.73
C LEU A 194 4.09 18.40 11.93
N ASP A 195 3.55 18.60 10.74
CA ASP A 195 3.74 19.79 9.94
C ASP A 195 2.49 20.67 9.99
N THR A 196 2.60 21.81 10.67
CA THR A 196 1.47 22.75 10.86
C THR A 196 1.31 23.77 9.74
N SER A 197 2.15 23.71 8.69
CA SER A 197 2.09 24.68 7.57
C SER A 197 0.79 24.60 6.78
N GLY A 198 0.19 23.41 6.69
CA GLY A 198 -1.06 23.16 5.95
C GLY A 198 -0.94 23.20 4.43
N GLU A 199 0.28 23.33 3.89
CA GLU A 199 0.54 23.33 2.44
C GLU A 199 0.72 21.91 1.88
N SER A 200 1.03 20.95 2.75
CA SER A 200 1.37 19.57 2.41
C SER A 200 0.74 18.57 3.37
N PHE A 201 1.06 17.30 3.18
CA PHE A 201 0.72 16.24 4.13
C PHE A 201 1.24 16.60 5.54
N PRO A 202 0.39 16.53 6.59
CA PRO A 202 0.68 17.14 7.90
C PRO A 202 1.65 16.31 8.76
N LEU A 203 2.39 15.38 8.19
CA LEU A 203 3.38 14.57 8.87
C LEU A 203 4.69 14.57 8.08
N ARG A 204 5.80 14.60 8.80
CA ARG A 204 7.17 14.51 8.28
C ARG A 204 7.93 13.45 9.05
N CYS A 205 8.98 12.91 8.44
CA CYS A 205 9.86 11.94 9.05
C CYS A 205 11.26 12.53 9.20
N ARG A 206 11.84 12.39 10.40
CA ARG A 206 13.20 12.83 10.70
C ARG A 206 14.05 11.69 11.20
N ASP A 207 15.32 11.76 10.87
CA ASP A 207 16.32 10.93 11.51
C ASP A 207 16.47 11.36 12.98
N ALA A 208 16.29 10.43 13.92
CA ALA A 208 16.29 10.72 15.36
C ALA A 208 17.62 11.31 15.85
N SER A 209 18.73 10.96 15.19
CA SER A 209 20.08 11.36 15.63
C SER A 209 20.50 12.73 15.08
N SER A 210 20.22 12.97 13.79
CA SER A 210 20.66 14.17 13.07
C SER A 210 19.59 15.24 12.96
N GLY A 211 18.31 14.90 13.17
CA GLY A 211 17.17 15.78 12.95
C GLY A 211 16.91 16.12 11.47
N LYS A 212 17.64 15.50 10.53
CA LYS A 212 17.46 15.72 9.09
C LYS A 212 16.14 15.09 8.62
N LEU A 213 15.46 15.75 7.68
CA LEU A 213 14.30 15.16 6.99
C LEU A 213 14.72 13.93 6.19
N LEU A 214 13.97 12.86 6.36
CA LEU A 214 14.12 11.60 5.65
C LEU A 214 13.31 11.61 4.34
N GLY A 215 13.82 10.88 3.34
CA GLY A 215 13.25 10.80 1.99
C GLY A 215 12.28 9.63 1.81
N SER A 216 11.90 9.34 0.57
CA SER A 216 10.95 8.28 0.20
C SER A 216 11.36 6.88 0.66
N ASP A 217 12.65 6.60 0.73
CA ASP A 217 13.17 5.29 1.14
C ASP A 217 12.92 4.98 2.63
N ASP A 218 12.57 6.02 3.39
CA ASP A 218 12.48 6.04 4.85
C ASP A 218 11.18 6.64 5.35
N PHE A 219 10.36 7.20 4.45
CA PHE A 219 9.10 7.84 4.75
C PHE A 219 8.09 7.60 3.64
N VAL A 220 7.01 6.89 3.99
CA VAL A 220 5.90 6.63 3.09
C VAL A 220 4.65 7.23 3.68
N ALA A 221 3.95 8.05 2.90
CA ALA A 221 2.66 8.61 3.28
C ALA A 221 1.62 8.28 2.20
N GLY A 222 0.39 8.07 2.63
CA GLY A 222 -0.71 7.74 1.73
C GLY A 222 -2.07 7.93 2.37
N TYR A 223 -3.09 7.46 1.67
CA TYR A 223 -4.46 7.48 2.16
C TYR A 223 -5.23 6.27 1.65
N SER A 224 -6.30 5.94 2.36
CA SER A 224 -7.32 4.99 1.95
C SER A 224 -8.67 5.71 1.88
N ALA A 225 -9.39 5.48 0.80
CA ALA A 225 -10.76 5.95 0.61
C ALA A 225 -11.74 4.85 1.07
N VAL A 226 -12.72 5.25 1.87
CA VAL A 226 -13.85 4.42 2.28
C VAL A 226 -15.13 5.06 1.77
N TYR A 227 -15.74 4.41 0.79
CA TYR A 227 -17.05 4.80 0.28
C TYR A 227 -18.15 4.27 1.19
N SER A 228 -19.20 5.06 1.34
CA SER A 228 -20.33 4.70 2.18
C SER A 228 -21.63 4.66 1.40
N TYR A 229 -22.37 3.57 1.48
CA TYR A 229 -23.67 3.38 0.82
C TYR A 229 -24.70 2.88 1.82
N ASP A 230 -25.96 3.26 1.65
CA ASP A 230 -27.06 2.76 2.50
C ASP A 230 -27.59 1.42 1.97
N GLU A 231 -27.50 1.20 0.65
CA GLU A 231 -28.05 0.03 -0.01
C GLU A 231 -27.17 -1.23 0.17
N PRO A 232 -27.75 -2.37 0.56
CA PRO A 232 -27.00 -3.60 0.80
C PRO A 232 -26.37 -4.19 -0.47
N ILE A 233 -26.94 -3.90 -1.66
CA ILE A 233 -26.47 -4.45 -2.94
C ILE A 233 -25.12 -3.86 -3.38
N VAL A 234 -24.76 -2.69 -2.85
CA VAL A 234 -23.53 -1.99 -3.23
C VAL A 234 -22.33 -2.49 -2.42
N LEU A 235 -22.54 -3.28 -1.36
CA LEU A 235 -21.43 -3.72 -0.50
C LEU A 235 -20.41 -4.57 -1.26
N ASN A 236 -19.14 -4.41 -0.86
CA ASN A 236 -18.01 -5.17 -1.38
C ASN A 236 -17.46 -6.09 -0.28
N THR A 237 -17.02 -7.28 -0.67
CA THR A 237 -16.29 -8.21 0.20
C THR A 237 -14.83 -8.17 -0.23
N ASN A 238 -13.89 -8.13 0.72
CA ASN A 238 -12.48 -8.27 0.34
C ASN A 238 -12.26 -9.57 -0.44
N PRO A 239 -11.35 -9.56 -1.44
CA PRO A 239 -10.78 -10.80 -1.90
C PRO A 239 -10.14 -11.54 -0.72
N ARG A 240 -9.98 -12.84 -0.86
CA ARG A 240 -9.40 -13.73 0.12
C ARG A 240 -8.35 -14.56 -0.58
N VAL A 241 -7.12 -14.46 -0.08
CA VAL A 241 -6.00 -15.30 -0.53
C VAL A 241 -5.96 -16.52 0.37
N ASP A 242 -6.17 -17.70 -0.22
CA ASP A 242 -6.24 -18.97 0.51
C ASP A 242 -4.86 -19.60 0.74
N GLY A 243 -3.87 -19.19 -0.06
CA GLY A 243 -2.53 -19.74 -0.02
C GLY A 243 -1.69 -19.24 -1.19
N VAL A 244 -0.51 -19.82 -1.34
CA VAL A 244 0.42 -19.51 -2.44
C VAL A 244 1.00 -20.82 -2.96
N GLU A 245 1.07 -21.00 -4.27
CA GLU A 245 1.91 -22.03 -4.88
C GLU A 245 3.26 -21.43 -5.26
N PHE A 246 4.34 -22.15 -4.97
CA PHE A 246 5.70 -21.74 -5.27
C PHE A 246 6.49 -22.95 -5.76
N GLY A 247 6.82 -22.96 -7.05
CA GLY A 247 7.26 -24.17 -7.75
C GLY A 247 6.19 -25.25 -7.69
N ASP A 248 6.57 -26.47 -7.32
CA ASP A 248 5.65 -27.61 -7.17
C ASP A 248 5.01 -27.70 -5.76
N ILE A 249 5.13 -26.65 -4.94
CA ILE A 249 4.72 -26.66 -3.53
C ILE A 249 3.51 -25.74 -3.32
N SER A 250 2.42 -26.29 -2.79
CA SER A 250 1.25 -25.51 -2.36
C SER A 250 1.33 -25.18 -0.87
N TYR A 251 1.31 -23.90 -0.54
CA TYR A 251 1.28 -23.39 0.83
C TYR A 251 -0.16 -23.12 1.26
N LEU A 252 -0.74 -24.08 1.96
CA LEU A 252 -2.08 -23.99 2.55
C LEU A 252 -2.04 -23.89 4.09
N PRO A 253 -2.96 -23.17 4.74
CA PRO A 253 -2.97 -22.95 6.19
C PRO A 253 -3.03 -24.22 7.05
N ALA A 254 -3.60 -25.30 6.52
CA ALA A 254 -3.74 -26.56 7.24
C ALA A 254 -2.45 -27.40 7.27
N GLU A 255 -1.50 -27.09 6.38
CA GLU A 255 -0.34 -27.95 6.09
C GLU A 255 0.97 -27.36 6.59
N TRP A 256 1.05 -26.02 6.69
CA TRP A 256 2.28 -25.32 7.06
C TRP A 256 2.20 -24.71 8.45
N GLY A 257 3.29 -24.88 9.22
CA GLY A 257 3.42 -24.33 10.57
C GLY A 257 3.51 -22.80 10.58
N GLN A 258 3.29 -22.22 11.77
CA GLN A 258 3.45 -20.78 11.98
C GLN A 258 4.86 -20.32 11.59
N GLY A 259 4.97 -19.37 10.66
CA GLY A 259 6.22 -18.72 10.27
C GLY A 259 6.59 -18.87 8.80
N THR A 260 6.29 -20.03 8.18
CA THR A 260 6.58 -20.25 6.75
C THR A 260 5.50 -19.66 5.86
N LEU A 261 4.22 -19.84 6.23
CA LEU A 261 3.08 -19.18 5.62
C LEU A 261 2.39 -18.30 6.67
N CYS A 262 1.94 -17.13 6.24
CA CYS A 262 0.96 -16.34 6.96
C CYS A 262 -0.11 -15.84 5.99
N LEU A 263 -1.28 -15.50 6.53
CA LEU A 263 -2.39 -14.90 5.78
C LEU A 263 -2.89 -13.62 6.48
N GLY A 264 -3.26 -12.61 5.69
CA GLY A 264 -3.85 -11.36 6.16
C GLY A 264 -3.05 -10.71 7.29
N ALA A 265 -3.74 -10.24 8.33
CA ALA A 265 -3.12 -9.50 9.46
C ALA A 265 -1.97 -10.26 10.17
N SER A 266 -1.89 -11.60 10.05
CA SER A 266 -0.77 -12.36 10.62
C SER A 266 0.56 -12.17 9.90
N CYS A 267 0.56 -11.57 8.70
CA CYS A 267 1.76 -11.26 7.91
C CYS A 267 2.41 -9.91 8.20
N VAL A 268 1.84 -9.13 9.10
CA VAL A 268 2.32 -7.78 9.39
C VAL A 268 3.56 -7.87 10.28
N PRO A 269 4.65 -7.11 10.01
CA PRO A 269 5.93 -7.25 10.71
C PRO A 269 5.85 -7.17 12.25
N ASP A 270 4.89 -6.41 12.78
CA ASP A 270 4.63 -6.32 14.23
C ASP A 270 4.33 -7.67 14.88
N ALA A 271 3.79 -8.62 14.11
CA ALA A 271 3.52 -9.99 14.54
C ALA A 271 4.77 -10.90 14.47
N GLU A 272 5.84 -10.47 13.80
CA GLU A 272 6.94 -11.33 13.36
C GLU A 272 8.31 -11.03 14.02
N GLN A 273 8.40 -10.05 14.93
CA GLN A 273 9.63 -9.74 15.67
C GLN A 273 10.21 -10.92 16.48
N ASN A 274 9.52 -12.06 16.53
CA ASN A 274 9.96 -13.30 17.17
C ASN A 274 10.39 -14.39 16.17
N ALA A 275 10.78 -14.05 14.93
CA ALA A 275 11.34 -15.03 14.00
C ALA A 275 12.48 -15.82 14.70
N PRO A 276 12.38 -17.15 14.77
CA PRO A 276 13.36 -17.95 15.51
C PRO A 276 14.76 -17.74 14.94
N ALA A 277 15.77 -17.82 15.81
CA ALA A 277 17.16 -17.76 15.39
C ALA A 277 17.41 -18.83 14.31
N LEU A 278 18.13 -18.42 13.25
CA LEU A 278 18.50 -19.29 12.14
C LEU A 278 19.16 -20.58 12.65
N PRO A 279 18.66 -21.77 12.28
CA PRO A 279 19.45 -22.99 12.39
C PRO A 279 20.78 -22.81 11.65
N GLU A 280 21.83 -23.52 12.07
CA GLU A 280 23.11 -23.52 11.34
C GLU A 280 22.95 -23.99 9.88
N ASP A 281 21.95 -24.84 9.63
CA ASP A 281 21.50 -25.26 8.29
C ASP A 281 19.97 -25.26 8.23
N PRO A 282 19.33 -24.16 7.77
CA PRO A 282 17.88 -24.09 7.63
C PRO A 282 17.31 -25.15 6.68
N CYS A 283 18.09 -25.59 5.69
CA CYS A 283 17.65 -26.55 4.68
C CYS A 283 17.62 -28.00 5.17
N SER A 284 18.15 -28.27 6.37
CA SER A 284 17.99 -29.55 7.03
C SER A 284 16.59 -29.72 7.67
N ASP A 285 15.83 -28.63 7.85
CA ASP A 285 14.46 -28.69 8.37
C ASP A 285 13.45 -28.95 7.22
N PRO A 286 12.67 -30.05 7.26
CA PRO A 286 11.67 -30.34 6.23
C PRO A 286 10.54 -29.30 6.14
N GLY A 287 10.38 -28.44 7.14
CA GLY A 287 9.42 -27.32 7.14
C GLY A 287 9.93 -26.06 6.44
N VAL A 288 11.17 -26.08 5.93
CA VAL A 288 11.81 -24.96 5.23
C VAL A 288 12.00 -25.31 3.76
N VAL A 289 11.47 -24.47 2.89
CA VAL A 289 11.72 -24.59 1.46
C VAL A 289 12.99 -23.83 1.13
N CYS A 290 13.96 -24.57 0.57
CA CYS A 290 15.23 -24.02 0.13
C CYS A 290 15.32 -24.00 -1.39
N ILE A 291 15.84 -22.90 -1.92
CA ILE A 291 16.09 -22.70 -3.35
C ILE A 291 17.55 -22.30 -3.56
N ASP A 292 18.08 -22.62 -4.73
CA ASP A 292 19.43 -22.22 -5.11
C ASP A 292 19.46 -20.71 -5.43
N ARG A 293 20.50 -20.03 -4.97
CA ARG A 293 20.75 -18.63 -5.35
C ARG A 293 21.00 -18.48 -6.85
N CYS A 294 20.69 -17.30 -7.35
CA CYS A 294 20.97 -16.96 -8.75
C CYS A 294 22.38 -16.36 -8.91
N GLU A 295 23.31 -17.09 -9.52
CA GLU A 295 24.70 -16.62 -9.73
C GLU A 295 24.96 -16.03 -11.13
N SER A 296 24.01 -16.11 -12.06
CA SER A 296 24.19 -15.72 -13.46
C SER A 296 22.89 -15.22 -14.08
N ASP A 297 22.92 -14.75 -15.33
CA ASP A 297 21.71 -14.28 -16.01
C ASP A 297 20.76 -15.42 -16.47
N ASP A 298 21.17 -16.69 -16.37
CA ASP A 298 20.41 -17.87 -16.82
C ASP A 298 19.93 -18.72 -15.62
N CYS A 299 19.22 -18.07 -14.71
CA CYS A 299 18.71 -18.70 -13.50
C CYS A 299 17.36 -19.39 -13.72
N GLU A 300 17.13 -20.45 -12.93
CA GLU A 300 15.83 -21.08 -12.85
C GLU A 300 14.79 -20.07 -12.37
N GLN A 301 13.72 -19.94 -13.15
CA GLN A 301 12.55 -19.18 -12.79
C GLN A 301 11.55 -20.10 -12.10
N ILE A 302 11.11 -19.69 -10.91
CA ILE A 302 10.20 -20.46 -10.08
C ILE A 302 8.80 -19.87 -10.23
N PRO A 303 7.81 -20.65 -10.70
CA PRO A 303 6.46 -20.14 -10.82
C PRO A 303 5.88 -19.85 -9.43
N VAL A 304 5.18 -18.72 -9.30
CA VAL A 304 4.48 -18.29 -8.09
C VAL A 304 3.04 -17.98 -8.44
N LEU A 305 2.10 -18.51 -7.67
CA LEU A 305 0.66 -18.34 -7.91
C LEU A 305 -0.07 -18.04 -6.60
N ALA A 306 -0.82 -16.96 -6.54
CA ALA A 306 -1.75 -16.71 -5.45
C ALA A 306 -2.99 -17.61 -5.59
N LEU A 307 -3.37 -18.33 -4.53
CA LEU A 307 -4.59 -19.13 -4.55
C LEU A 307 -5.78 -18.25 -4.17
N VAL A 308 -6.56 -17.84 -5.17
CA VAL A 308 -7.77 -17.02 -5.01
C VAL A 308 -8.93 -17.72 -5.72
N ASP A 309 -10.06 -17.88 -5.03
CA ASP A 309 -11.24 -18.54 -5.60
C ASP A 309 -11.95 -17.63 -6.62
N SER A 310 -12.17 -18.13 -7.84
CA SER A 310 -12.82 -17.38 -8.92
C SER A 310 -14.23 -16.87 -8.58
N SER A 311 -14.95 -17.51 -7.64
CA SER A 311 -16.27 -17.07 -7.20
C SER A 311 -16.24 -15.75 -6.41
N GLN A 312 -15.06 -15.31 -6.00
CA GLN A 312 -14.86 -14.03 -5.35
C GLN A 312 -14.91 -12.85 -6.33
N ALA A 313 -14.78 -13.07 -7.64
CA ALA A 313 -14.99 -12.04 -8.65
C ALA A 313 -16.49 -11.72 -8.74
N GLN A 314 -16.96 -10.79 -7.89
CA GLN A 314 -18.37 -10.46 -7.81
C GLN A 314 -18.78 -9.59 -8.99
N THR A 315 -20.08 -9.41 -9.17
CA THR A 315 -20.60 -8.39 -10.09
C THR A 315 -20.41 -7.00 -9.49
N ASP A 316 -19.88 -6.06 -10.28
CA ASP A 316 -19.87 -4.65 -9.91
C ASP A 316 -21.25 -4.04 -10.14
N SER A 317 -22.04 -3.99 -9.07
CA SER A 317 -23.42 -3.47 -9.12
C SER A 317 -23.49 -1.99 -9.49
N VAL A 318 -22.46 -1.19 -9.17
CA VAL A 318 -22.45 0.26 -9.45
C VAL A 318 -22.21 0.49 -10.92
N LEU A 319 -21.18 -0.14 -11.49
CA LEU A 319 -20.93 -0.09 -12.93
C LEU A 319 -22.07 -0.73 -13.71
N ALA A 320 -22.67 -1.80 -13.19
CA ALA A 320 -23.82 -2.43 -13.85
C ALA A 320 -25.03 -1.50 -13.92
N ALA A 321 -25.31 -0.74 -12.85
CA ALA A 321 -26.36 0.27 -12.85
C ALA A 321 -26.06 1.42 -13.82
N GLN A 322 -24.80 1.86 -13.90
CA GLN A 322 -24.37 2.97 -14.75
C GLN A 322 -24.36 2.62 -16.25
N LEU A 323 -23.91 1.41 -16.59
CA LEU A 323 -23.69 0.99 -17.99
C LEU A 323 -24.82 0.11 -18.53
N GLY A 324 -25.73 -0.37 -17.67
CA GLY A 324 -26.81 -1.27 -18.05
C GLY A 324 -26.31 -2.65 -18.51
N GLN A 325 -25.11 -3.06 -18.10
CA GLN A 325 -24.47 -4.33 -18.45
C GLN A 325 -23.93 -4.99 -17.18
N GLN A 326 -24.08 -6.31 -17.07
CA GLN A 326 -23.47 -7.05 -15.97
C GLN A 326 -21.96 -7.11 -16.21
N LEU A 327 -21.20 -6.41 -15.37
CA LEU A 327 -19.74 -6.42 -15.36
C LEU A 327 -19.26 -7.10 -14.09
N SER A 328 -18.21 -7.90 -14.22
CA SER A 328 -17.50 -8.43 -13.05
C SER A 328 -16.57 -7.36 -12.49
N GLU A 329 -16.19 -7.51 -11.24
CA GLU A 329 -15.11 -6.73 -10.67
C GLU A 329 -13.80 -7.01 -11.40
N GLN A 330 -12.99 -5.94 -11.54
CA GLN A 330 -11.61 -6.13 -11.93
C GLN A 330 -10.82 -6.49 -10.69
N MET A 331 -10.05 -7.57 -10.79
CA MET A 331 -9.18 -8.03 -9.72
C MET A 331 -7.79 -8.26 -10.26
N TRP A 332 -6.78 -7.99 -9.45
CA TRP A 332 -5.38 -8.26 -9.79
C TRP A 332 -4.60 -8.67 -8.56
N VAL A 333 -3.50 -9.40 -8.79
CA VAL A 333 -2.54 -9.75 -7.76
C VAL A 333 -1.24 -9.00 -8.01
N ASN A 334 -0.68 -8.44 -6.94
CA ASN A 334 0.67 -7.90 -6.93
C ASN A 334 1.58 -8.87 -6.17
N TYR A 335 2.71 -9.19 -6.77
CA TYR A 335 3.76 -10.01 -6.17
C TYR A 335 4.91 -9.11 -5.73
N TYR A 336 5.38 -9.31 -4.50
CA TYR A 336 6.52 -8.59 -3.94
C TYR A 336 7.51 -9.58 -3.33
N ALA A 337 8.78 -9.22 -3.32
CA ALA A 337 9.80 -9.93 -2.56
C ALA A 337 10.76 -8.94 -1.92
N ASP A 338 11.30 -9.28 -0.75
CA ASP A 338 12.36 -8.47 -0.12
C ASP A 338 13.76 -8.88 -0.61
N GLY A 339 13.84 -9.84 -1.52
CA GLY A 339 15.04 -10.20 -2.29
C GLY A 339 14.69 -11.09 -3.48
N GLY A 340 15.46 -10.96 -4.56
CA GLY A 340 15.11 -11.55 -5.85
C GLY A 340 14.20 -10.64 -6.66
N GLU A 341 13.63 -11.15 -7.75
CA GLU A 341 12.81 -10.35 -8.66
C GLU A 341 11.67 -11.17 -9.29
N PHE A 342 10.65 -10.45 -9.74
CA PHE A 342 9.55 -11.01 -10.52
C PHE A 342 9.59 -10.48 -11.94
N GLU A 343 9.17 -11.30 -12.91
CA GLU A 343 9.11 -10.89 -14.31
C GLU A 343 8.15 -9.70 -14.54
N SER A 344 6.96 -9.73 -13.92
CA SER A 344 5.95 -8.67 -14.08
C SER A 344 5.59 -7.93 -12.79
N GLY A 345 5.56 -8.63 -11.65
CA GLY A 345 5.14 -8.10 -10.35
C GLY A 345 3.64 -7.85 -10.19
N THR A 346 2.87 -7.83 -11.28
CA THR A 346 1.40 -7.64 -11.28
C THR A 346 0.76 -8.54 -12.34
N ARG A 347 -0.30 -9.26 -11.96
CA ARG A 347 -1.07 -10.14 -12.86
C ARG A 347 -2.59 -9.92 -12.67
N LEU A 348 -3.34 -10.00 -13.76
CA LEU A 348 -4.80 -9.83 -13.74
C LEU A 348 -5.47 -11.13 -13.27
N LEU A 349 -6.33 -11.05 -12.25
CA LEU A 349 -7.13 -12.18 -11.73
C LEU A 349 -8.50 -12.24 -12.41
N SER A 350 -9.16 -11.08 -12.55
CA SER A 350 -10.49 -10.97 -13.16
C SER A 350 -10.56 -9.72 -14.01
N ASP A 351 -11.00 -9.88 -15.25
CA ASP A 351 -11.34 -8.79 -16.17
C ASP A 351 -12.83 -8.50 -16.08
N ALA A 352 -13.22 -7.22 -16.10
CA ALA A 352 -14.63 -6.83 -15.97
C ALA A 352 -15.55 -7.42 -17.04
N GLN A 353 -15.03 -7.65 -18.25
CA GLN A 353 -15.80 -8.13 -19.40
C GLN A 353 -15.54 -9.61 -19.70
N ARG A 354 -14.28 -10.05 -19.57
CA ARG A 354 -13.86 -11.42 -19.92
C ARG A 354 -14.00 -12.40 -18.76
N GLY A 355 -14.13 -11.89 -17.53
CA GLY A 355 -14.22 -12.70 -16.32
C GLY A 355 -12.85 -13.18 -15.83
N TRP A 356 -12.85 -14.31 -15.13
CA TRP A 356 -11.69 -14.88 -14.46
C TRP A 356 -10.55 -15.24 -15.42
N ASN A 357 -9.31 -14.98 -14.98
CA ASN A 357 -8.07 -15.35 -15.66
C ASN A 357 -7.32 -16.41 -14.84
N GLU A 358 -7.26 -17.64 -15.35
CA GLU A 358 -6.51 -18.73 -14.71
C GLU A 358 -4.98 -18.52 -14.77
N ASP A 359 -4.49 -17.71 -15.71
CA ASP A 359 -3.06 -17.41 -15.89
C ASP A 359 -2.68 -16.12 -15.16
N HIS A 360 -2.75 -16.18 -13.82
CA HIS A 360 -2.43 -15.06 -12.93
C HIS A 360 -1.18 -15.30 -12.07
N GLY A 361 -0.38 -16.32 -12.43
CA GLY A 361 0.92 -16.59 -11.82
C GLY A 361 2.01 -15.68 -12.38
N ASP A 362 3.13 -15.60 -11.67
CA ASP A 362 4.33 -14.89 -12.09
C ASP A 362 5.57 -15.77 -11.96
N GLN A 363 6.69 -15.33 -12.52
CA GLN A 363 7.97 -16.02 -12.47
C GLN A 363 8.90 -15.30 -11.51
N PHE A 364 9.41 -16.03 -10.50
CA PHE A 364 10.34 -15.51 -9.50
C PHE A 364 11.77 -15.99 -9.77
N THR A 365 12.71 -15.05 -9.74
CA THR A 365 14.16 -15.34 -9.78
C THR A 365 14.75 -15.06 -8.41
N ALA A 366 15.44 -16.06 -7.83
CA ALA A 366 16.10 -15.92 -6.53
C ALA A 366 17.20 -14.84 -6.54
N PRO A 367 17.50 -14.18 -5.42
CA PRO A 367 18.66 -13.30 -5.32
C PRO A 367 19.99 -14.07 -5.38
N ALA A 368 21.08 -13.35 -5.67
CA ALA A 368 22.44 -13.86 -5.57
C ALA A 368 22.93 -13.99 -4.12
N GLU A 369 22.41 -13.16 -3.21
CA GLU A 369 22.77 -13.19 -1.80
C GLU A 369 21.95 -14.26 -1.05
N PRO A 370 22.61 -15.18 -0.33
CA PRO A 370 21.91 -16.20 0.45
C PRO A 370 21.24 -15.58 1.67
N GLY A 371 20.16 -16.22 2.12
CA GLY A 371 19.38 -15.80 3.28
C GLY A 371 17.89 -16.01 3.11
N TRP A 372 17.12 -15.58 4.10
CA TRP A 372 15.68 -15.61 4.02
C TRP A 372 15.16 -14.62 2.98
N VAL A 373 14.17 -15.05 2.21
CA VAL A 373 13.37 -14.21 1.35
C VAL A 373 11.92 -14.35 1.77
N ASN A 374 11.27 -13.21 1.98
CA ASN A 374 9.82 -13.12 2.09
C ASN A 374 9.25 -12.84 0.70
N ILE A 375 8.21 -13.58 0.34
CA ILE A 375 7.47 -13.41 -0.90
C ILE A 375 6.02 -13.15 -0.55
N TRP A 376 5.47 -12.04 -1.02
CA TRP A 376 4.08 -11.66 -0.81
C TRP A 376 3.29 -11.82 -2.10
N ALA A 377 2.04 -12.24 -1.94
CA ALA A 377 1.02 -12.19 -2.98
C ALA A 377 -0.19 -11.42 -2.44
N ILE A 378 -0.52 -10.32 -3.09
CA ILE A 378 -1.52 -9.35 -2.61
C ILE A 378 -2.62 -9.23 -3.64
N SER A 379 -3.81 -9.73 -3.31
CA SER A 379 -4.99 -9.61 -4.16
C SER A 379 -5.70 -8.29 -3.89
N HIS A 380 -6.06 -7.58 -4.96
CA HIS A 380 -6.84 -6.35 -4.94
C HIS A 380 -8.08 -6.50 -5.81
N ASP A 381 -9.14 -5.77 -5.46
CA ASP A 381 -10.29 -5.54 -6.33
C ASP A 381 -10.47 -4.04 -6.67
N SER A 382 -11.25 -3.75 -7.71
CA SER A 382 -11.53 -2.38 -8.16
C SER A 382 -12.43 -1.57 -7.23
N ARG A 383 -13.03 -2.20 -6.22
CA ARG A 383 -13.86 -1.57 -5.17
C ARG A 383 -13.05 -1.36 -3.88
N GLY A 384 -11.73 -1.52 -3.95
CA GLY A 384 -10.79 -1.21 -2.89
C GLY A 384 -10.72 -2.26 -1.78
N GLY A 385 -11.21 -3.48 -2.02
CA GLY A 385 -10.91 -4.62 -1.18
C GLY A 385 -9.51 -5.14 -1.44
N THR A 386 -8.89 -5.70 -0.40
CA THR A 386 -7.53 -6.23 -0.48
C THR A 386 -7.33 -7.31 0.56
N ASP A 387 -6.55 -8.34 0.21
CA ASP A 387 -6.06 -9.36 1.14
C ASP A 387 -4.73 -9.90 0.62
N TRP A 388 -3.99 -10.61 1.47
CA TRP A 388 -2.65 -11.05 1.11
C TRP A 388 -2.24 -12.34 1.81
N ALA A 389 -1.26 -12.99 1.21
CA ALA A 389 -0.49 -14.06 1.80
C ALA A 389 1.00 -13.72 1.70
N ARG A 390 1.79 -14.33 2.57
CA ARG A 390 3.25 -14.32 2.44
C ARG A 390 3.82 -15.67 2.79
N ILE A 391 4.76 -16.10 1.96
CA ILE A 391 5.61 -17.26 2.23
C ILE A 391 7.05 -16.82 2.54
N ARG A 392 7.76 -17.67 3.26
CA ARG A 392 9.19 -17.49 3.54
C ARG A 392 9.99 -18.65 2.97
N VAL A 393 10.99 -18.35 2.15
CA VAL A 393 11.89 -19.33 1.54
C VAL A 393 13.33 -18.99 1.90
N TYR A 394 14.20 -20.00 1.97
CA TYR A 394 15.62 -19.80 2.23
C TYR A 394 16.41 -19.96 0.92
N VAL A 395 17.22 -18.96 0.60
CA VAL A 395 18.14 -18.97 -0.53
C VAL A 395 19.49 -19.43 -0.03
N ARG A 396 20.03 -20.52 -0.61
CA ARG A 396 21.30 -21.12 -0.19
C ARG A 396 22.49 -20.76 -1.09
#